data_AF-A0A5R9DWJ6-F1
#
_entry.id   AF-A0A5R9DWJ6-F1
#
_cell.length_a   1.000
_cell.length_b   1.000
_cell.length_c   1.000
_cell.angle_alpha   90.00
_cell.angle_beta   90.00
_cell.angle_gamma   90.00
#
_symmetry.space_group_name_H-M   'P 1'
#
loop_
_entity.id
_entity.type
_entity.pdbx_description
1 polymer ?
#
loop_
_entity_poly.entity_id
_entity_poly.type
_entity_poly.pdbx_seq_one_letter_code
_entity_poly.pdbx_strand_id
1 'polypeptide(L)'
;MAHDPDQDRRTAGGFLAGAGMCVMLAAATHRAAFVLLAAGMLVSSLMFFRRVLLPRPFYYWPAWATGAAVALLLAWAFPGATRLVLVPLAAAEAVVALVLAFLWRRRRYGRGDWIAWLPMERILLRREWTRREVIRWAEDDYREPCAIGRADDFPDIAAKTPLYPDRERPLYRARPLDGQA
;
A
#
# COMPACT_ATOMS: atom_id res chain seq x y z
N MET A 1 -24.49 -6.37 10.72
CA MET A 1 -23.44 -7.40 10.63
C MET A 1 -22.10 -6.70 10.77
N ALA A 2 -21.31 -7.04 11.79
CA ALA A 2 -19.99 -6.44 11.99
C ALA A 2 -19.07 -6.87 10.85
N HIS A 3 -18.44 -5.89 10.20
CA HIS A 3 -17.54 -6.09 9.07
C HIS A 3 -16.17 -6.53 9.61
N ASP A 4 -15.74 -7.77 9.35
CA ASP A 4 -14.43 -8.28 9.77
C ASP A 4 -13.37 -7.98 8.69
N PRO A 5 -12.46 -7.01 8.92
CA PRO A 5 -11.43 -6.64 7.96
C PRO A 5 -10.41 -7.75 7.71
N ASP A 6 -10.23 -8.71 8.63
CA ASP A 6 -9.30 -9.82 8.44
C ASP A 6 -9.89 -10.91 7.54
N GLN A 7 -11.21 -11.11 7.58
CA GLN A 7 -11.91 -11.97 6.63
C GLN A 7 -11.78 -11.42 5.20
N ASP A 8 -12.04 -10.13 4.99
CA ASP A 8 -11.94 -9.50 3.67
C ASP A 8 -10.51 -9.54 3.11
N ARG A 9 -9.46 -9.44 3.96
CA ARG A 9 -8.06 -9.62 3.53
C ARG A 9 -7.79 -11.04 3.04
N ARG A 10 -8.26 -12.04 3.78
CA ARG A 10 -8.11 -13.45 3.39
C ARG A 10 -8.86 -13.73 2.10
N THR A 11 -10.06 -13.20 1.94
CA THR A 11 -10.85 -13.32 0.72
C THR A 11 -10.18 -12.63 -0.48
N ALA A 12 -9.68 -11.41 -0.31
CA ALA A 12 -8.92 -10.71 -1.35
C ALA A 12 -7.66 -11.50 -1.76
N GLY A 13 -6.91 -12.03 -0.79
CA GLY A 13 -5.76 -12.89 -1.03
C GLY A 13 -6.11 -14.20 -1.74
N GLY A 14 -7.23 -14.83 -1.36
CA GLY A 14 -7.76 -16.03 -2.01
C GLY A 14 -8.10 -15.80 -3.48
N PHE A 15 -8.76 -14.68 -3.80
CA PHE A 15 -9.05 -14.31 -5.20
C PHE A 15 -7.77 -14.00 -6.00
N LEU A 16 -6.76 -13.38 -5.40
CA LEU A 16 -5.46 -13.16 -6.07
C LEU A 16 -4.75 -14.48 -6.38
N ALA A 17 -4.71 -15.40 -5.40
CA ALA A 17 -4.13 -16.73 -5.60
C ALA A 17 -4.90 -17.52 -6.67
N GLY A 18 -6.23 -17.48 -6.63
CA GLY A 18 -7.10 -18.09 -7.64
C GLY A 18 -6.85 -17.53 -9.03
N ALA A 19 -6.71 -16.20 -9.17
CA ALA A 19 -6.38 -15.57 -10.44
C ALA A 19 -5.03 -16.07 -10.98
N GLY A 20 -4.01 -16.16 -10.12
CA GLY A 20 -2.70 -16.72 -10.49
C GLY A 20 -2.80 -18.17 -10.98
N MET A 21 -3.58 -19.01 -10.30
CA MET A 21 -3.82 -20.38 -10.71
C MET A 21 -4.55 -20.45 -12.07
N CYS A 22 -5.55 -19.61 -12.29
CA CYS A 22 -6.24 -19.51 -13.58
C CYS A 22 -5.30 -19.07 -14.71
N VAL A 23 -4.36 -18.15 -14.46
CA VAL A 23 -3.34 -17.77 -15.44
C VAL A 23 -2.41 -18.94 -15.77
N MET A 24 -1.96 -19.69 -14.77
CA MET A 24 -1.15 -20.91 -14.99
C MET A 24 -1.90 -21.96 -15.81
N LEU A 25 -3.17 -22.21 -15.48
CA LEU A 25 -4.02 -23.14 -16.23
C LEU A 25 -4.27 -22.65 -17.65
N ALA A 26 -4.48 -21.35 -17.87
CA ALA A 26 -4.59 -20.76 -19.20
C ALA A 26 -3.31 -20.98 -20.00
N ALA A 27 -2.13 -20.84 -19.38
CA ALA A 27 -0.85 -21.03 -20.04
C ALA A 27 -0.62 -22.49 -20.44
N ALA A 28 -1.04 -23.43 -19.58
CA ALA A 28 -0.89 -24.86 -19.84
C ALA A 28 -1.91 -25.41 -20.86
N THR A 29 -3.13 -24.86 -20.88
CA THR A 29 -4.24 -25.42 -21.67
C THR A 29 -4.64 -24.57 -22.88
N HIS A 30 -4.08 -23.37 -23.02
CA HIS A 30 -4.43 -22.36 -24.04
C HIS A 30 -5.91 -21.99 -24.10
N ARG A 31 -6.67 -22.21 -23.02
CA ARG A 31 -8.10 -21.90 -22.97
C ARG A 31 -8.37 -20.48 -22.47
N ALA A 32 -9.03 -19.68 -23.32
CA ALA A 32 -9.43 -18.31 -23.01
C ALA A 32 -10.39 -18.19 -21.80
N ALA A 33 -11.16 -19.25 -21.49
CA ALA A 33 -12.06 -19.27 -20.34
C ALA A 33 -11.34 -19.02 -19.00
N PHE A 34 -10.14 -19.59 -18.83
CA PHE A 34 -9.34 -19.38 -17.61
C PHE A 34 -8.81 -17.94 -17.51
N VAL A 35 -8.56 -17.29 -18.64
CA VAL A 35 -8.14 -15.87 -18.68
C VAL A 35 -9.28 -14.95 -18.22
N LEU A 36 -10.51 -15.23 -18.66
CA LEU A 36 -11.71 -14.48 -18.23
C LEU A 36 -11.97 -14.68 -16.72
N LEU A 37 -11.82 -15.91 -16.22
CA LEU A 37 -11.90 -16.20 -14.78
C LEU A 37 -10.84 -15.44 -13.99
N ALA A 38 -9.58 -15.44 -14.46
CA ALA A 38 -8.51 -14.69 -13.82
C ALA A 38 -8.82 -13.18 -13.75
N ALA A 39 -9.32 -12.59 -14.85
CA ALA A 39 -9.73 -11.19 -14.88
C ALA A 39 -10.85 -10.90 -13.86
N GLY A 40 -11.89 -11.73 -13.81
CA GLY A 40 -12.98 -11.59 -12.85
C GLY A 40 -12.52 -11.72 -11.38
N MET A 41 -11.59 -12.64 -11.11
CA MET A 41 -11.00 -12.81 -9.78
C MET A 41 -10.12 -11.62 -9.38
N LEU A 42 -9.35 -11.03 -10.30
CA LEU A 42 -8.57 -9.81 -10.02
C LEU A 42 -9.46 -8.63 -9.67
N VAL A 43 -10.55 -8.40 -10.42
CA VAL A 43 -11.53 -7.35 -10.12
C VAL A 43 -12.20 -7.60 -8.77
N SER A 44 -12.58 -8.86 -8.49
CA SER A 44 -13.18 -9.25 -7.20
C SER A 44 -12.22 -9.01 -6.04
N SER A 45 -10.96 -9.41 -6.18
CA SER A 45 -9.92 -9.14 -5.18
C SER A 45 -9.77 -7.65 -4.93
N LEU A 46 -9.72 -6.82 -5.98
CA LEU A 46 -9.64 -5.37 -5.83
C LEU A 46 -10.86 -4.81 -5.08
N MET A 47 -12.06 -5.30 -5.33
CA MET A 47 -13.27 -4.88 -4.61
C MET A 47 -13.18 -5.19 -3.11
N PHE A 48 -12.75 -6.39 -2.73
CA PHE A 48 -12.51 -6.74 -1.32
C PHE A 48 -11.37 -5.92 -0.72
N PHE A 49 -10.28 -5.74 -1.45
CA PHE A 49 -9.15 -4.92 -1.03
C PHE A 49 -9.59 -3.47 -0.74
N ARG A 50 -10.43 -2.88 -1.60
CA ARG A 50 -10.99 -1.54 -1.41
C ARG A 50 -11.87 -1.40 -0.16
N ARG A 51 -12.51 -2.48 0.31
CA ARG A 51 -13.34 -2.44 1.53
C ARG A 51 -12.51 -2.37 2.81
N VAL A 52 -11.33 -2.98 2.80
CA VAL A 52 -10.44 -3.02 3.97
C VAL A 52 -9.57 -1.78 4.11
N LEU A 53 -9.44 -0.99 3.04
CA LEU A 53 -8.44 0.07 2.97
C LEU A 53 -9.07 1.44 3.14
N LEU A 54 -8.58 2.16 4.15
CA LEU A 54 -8.98 3.54 4.39
C LEU A 54 -8.61 4.41 3.18
N PRO A 55 -9.51 5.29 2.71
CA PRO A 55 -9.24 6.16 1.58
C PRO A 55 -8.07 7.09 1.89
N ARG A 56 -6.95 6.87 1.21
CA ARG A 56 -5.74 7.70 1.32
C ARG A 56 -5.39 8.31 -0.05
N PRO A 57 -4.86 9.53 -0.10
CA PRO A 57 -4.47 10.16 -1.35
C PRO A 57 -3.40 9.29 -2.07
N PHE A 58 -3.54 9.16 -3.40
CA PHE A 58 -2.66 8.35 -4.27
C PHE A 58 -2.71 6.83 -4.05
N TYR A 59 -3.61 6.34 -3.18
CA TYR A 59 -3.80 4.92 -2.91
C TYR A 59 -4.57 4.18 -4.02
N TYR A 60 -4.93 4.86 -5.11
CA TYR A 60 -5.65 4.25 -6.23
C TYR A 60 -4.75 3.43 -7.16
N TRP A 61 -3.43 3.40 -6.92
CA TRP A 61 -2.48 2.62 -7.72
C TRP A 61 -2.84 1.14 -7.89
N PRO A 62 -3.43 0.41 -6.90
CA PRO A 62 -3.84 -0.98 -7.10
C PRO A 62 -4.97 -1.09 -8.12
N ALA A 63 -5.87 -0.12 -8.20
CA ALA A 63 -6.95 -0.14 -9.20
C ALA A 63 -6.39 -0.01 -10.62
N TRP A 64 -5.42 0.89 -10.81
CA TRP A 64 -4.70 1.04 -12.09
C TRP A 64 -3.86 -0.20 -12.43
N ALA A 65 -3.20 -0.81 -11.44
CA ALA A 65 -2.44 -2.05 -11.63
C ALA A 65 -3.37 -3.22 -12.01
N THR A 66 -4.53 -3.34 -11.38
CA THR A 66 -5.55 -4.34 -11.72
C THR A 66 -6.08 -4.12 -13.14
N GLY A 67 -6.37 -2.88 -13.53
CA GLY A 67 -6.75 -2.54 -14.90
C GLY A 67 -5.70 -3.04 -15.91
N ALA A 68 -4.44 -2.68 -15.69
CA ALA A 68 -3.34 -3.05 -16.60
C ALA A 68 -3.20 -4.58 -16.73
N ALA A 69 -3.33 -5.30 -15.60
CA ALA A 69 -3.29 -6.76 -15.60
C ALA A 69 -4.48 -7.37 -16.36
N VAL A 70 -5.70 -6.85 -16.17
CA VAL A 70 -6.88 -7.32 -16.91
C VAL A 70 -6.74 -7.02 -18.41
N ALA A 71 -6.28 -5.83 -18.78
CA ALA A 71 -6.05 -5.47 -20.18
C ALA A 71 -5.02 -6.39 -20.85
N LEU A 72 -3.91 -6.71 -20.17
CA LEU A 72 -2.91 -7.68 -20.67
C LEU A 72 -3.48 -9.09 -20.79
N LEU A 73 -4.26 -9.54 -19.81
CA LEU A 73 -4.93 -10.84 -19.86
C LEU A 73 -5.88 -10.92 -21.06
N LEU A 74 -6.71 -9.91 -21.28
CA LEU A 74 -7.62 -9.86 -22.42
C LEU A 74 -6.86 -9.77 -23.76
N ALA A 75 -5.75 -9.01 -23.81
CA ALA A 75 -4.88 -8.93 -24.98
C ALA A 75 -4.25 -10.29 -25.33
N TRP A 76 -4.01 -11.13 -24.32
CA TRP A 76 -3.50 -12.49 -24.50
C TRP A 76 -4.59 -13.47 -24.95
N ALA A 77 -5.81 -13.37 -24.40
CA ALA A 77 -6.93 -14.24 -24.76
C ALA A 77 -7.53 -13.96 -26.14
N PHE A 78 -7.53 -12.69 -26.57
CA PHE A 78 -8.19 -12.26 -27.81
C PHE A 78 -7.16 -11.64 -28.79
N PRO A 79 -6.48 -12.48 -29.60
CA PRO A 79 -5.55 -11.98 -30.60
C PRO A 79 -6.29 -11.24 -31.73
N GLY A 80 -5.60 -10.30 -32.38
CA GLY A 80 -6.13 -9.53 -33.51
C GLY A 80 -6.13 -8.02 -33.27
N ALA A 81 -7.09 -7.32 -33.87
CA ALA A 81 -7.18 -5.85 -33.79
C ALA A 81 -7.40 -5.33 -32.36
N THR A 82 -8.08 -6.10 -31.51
CA THR A 82 -8.26 -5.82 -30.08
C THR A 82 -6.94 -5.72 -29.32
N ARG A 83 -5.95 -6.56 -29.66
CA ARG A 83 -4.62 -6.55 -29.03
C ARG A 83 -3.87 -5.25 -29.30
N LEU A 84 -4.06 -4.65 -30.48
CA LEU A 84 -3.43 -3.38 -30.85
C LEU A 84 -3.90 -2.22 -29.98
N VAL A 85 -5.12 -2.30 -29.43
CA VAL A 85 -5.68 -1.29 -28.52
C VAL A 85 -5.39 -1.62 -27.06
N LEU A 86 -5.50 -2.90 -26.67
CA LEU A 86 -5.35 -3.33 -25.29
C LEU A 86 -3.92 -3.22 -24.76
N VAL A 87 -2.91 -3.47 -25.59
CA VAL A 87 -1.50 -3.36 -25.19
C VAL A 87 -1.10 -1.91 -24.84
N PRO A 88 -1.35 -0.89 -25.68
CA PRO A 88 -1.03 0.49 -25.31
C PRO A 88 -1.88 0.99 -24.14
N LEU A 89 -3.14 0.55 -24.02
CA LEU A 89 -3.97 0.84 -22.85
C LEU A 89 -3.33 0.29 -21.57
N ALA A 90 -2.94 -0.98 -21.58
CA ALA A 90 -2.26 -1.60 -20.45
C ALA A 90 -0.95 -0.88 -20.09
N ALA A 91 -0.18 -0.45 -21.08
CA ALA A 91 1.04 0.32 -20.86
C ALA A 91 0.75 1.66 -20.19
N ALA A 92 -0.26 2.40 -20.65
CA ALA A 92 -0.67 3.66 -20.05
C ALA A 92 -1.14 3.46 -18.59
N GLU A 93 -1.99 2.46 -18.34
CA GLU A 93 -2.46 2.14 -16.99
C GLU A 93 -1.31 1.69 -16.06
N ALA A 94 -0.35 0.91 -16.56
CA ALA A 94 0.83 0.50 -15.82
C ALA A 94 1.72 1.71 -15.45
N VAL A 95 1.89 2.68 -16.35
CA VAL A 95 2.61 3.92 -16.07
C VAL A 95 1.90 4.72 -14.98
N VAL A 96 0.57 4.88 -15.07
CA VAL A 96 -0.20 5.59 -14.03
C VAL A 96 -0.11 4.85 -12.70
N ALA A 97 -0.23 3.53 -12.69
CA ALA A 97 -0.05 2.71 -11.51
C ALA A 97 1.33 2.91 -10.88
N LEU A 98 2.40 2.90 -11.69
CA LEU A 98 3.76 3.13 -11.23
C LEU A 98 3.96 4.53 -10.68
N VAL A 99 3.46 5.57 -11.34
CA VAL A 99 3.54 6.95 -10.85
C VAL A 99 2.80 7.09 -9.52
N LEU A 100 1.57 6.56 -9.41
CA LEU A 100 0.81 6.59 -8.18
C LEU A 100 1.45 5.76 -7.07
N ALA A 101 2.01 4.58 -7.39
CA ALA A 101 2.73 3.74 -6.44
C ALA A 101 4.02 4.44 -5.96
N PHE A 102 4.73 5.12 -6.86
CA PHE A 102 5.91 5.91 -6.54
C PHE A 102 5.55 7.13 -5.68
N LEU A 103 4.50 7.87 -6.03
CA LEU A 103 4.01 9.00 -5.22
C LEU A 103 3.48 8.55 -3.86
N TRP A 104 2.79 7.41 -3.81
CA TRP A 104 2.36 6.79 -2.57
C TRP A 104 3.57 6.39 -1.72
N ARG A 105 4.57 5.71 -2.30
CA ARG A 105 5.81 5.34 -1.61
C ARG A 105 6.59 6.56 -1.13
N ARG A 106 6.70 7.60 -1.96
CA ARG A 106 7.39 8.86 -1.65
C ARG A 106 6.62 9.68 -0.61
N ARG A 107 5.29 9.66 -0.60
CA ARG A 107 4.49 10.33 0.45
C ARG A 107 4.28 9.47 1.70
N ARG A 108 4.70 8.20 1.67
CA ARG A 108 4.83 7.33 2.86
C ARG A 108 6.00 7.73 3.75
N TYR A 109 6.58 8.92 3.56
CA TYR A 109 7.41 9.64 4.51
C TYR A 109 6.62 9.97 5.79
N GLY A 110 6.22 8.92 6.52
CA GLY A 110 5.72 9.01 7.87
C GLY A 110 4.31 8.53 8.20
N ARG A 111 3.45 8.30 7.21
CA ARG A 111 2.04 7.94 7.46
C ARG A 111 1.84 6.44 7.60
N GLY A 112 1.29 6.01 8.74
CA GLY A 112 1.19 4.61 9.17
C GLY A 112 2.35 4.12 10.04
N ASP A 113 3.34 4.98 10.27
CA ASP A 113 4.41 4.72 11.23
C ASP A 113 3.85 4.84 12.65
N TRP A 114 4.51 4.14 13.56
CA TRP A 114 4.30 4.26 14.98
C TRP A 114 5.37 5.16 15.57
N ILE A 115 4.96 6.03 16.49
CA ILE A 115 5.85 6.95 17.17
C ILE A 115 5.87 6.63 18.66
N ALA A 116 7.06 6.71 19.24
CA ALA A 116 7.23 6.89 20.67
C ALA A 116 7.44 8.38 20.92
N TRP A 117 6.72 8.94 21.88
CA TRP A 117 6.79 10.36 22.19
C TRP A 117 6.47 10.64 23.66
N LEU A 118 6.94 11.77 24.17
CA LEU A 118 6.66 12.20 25.53
C LEU A 118 5.45 13.14 25.54
N PRO A 119 4.33 12.76 26.21
CA PRO A 119 3.10 13.53 26.14
C PRO A 119 3.21 14.92 26.76
N MET A 120 3.90 15.03 27.89
CA MET A 120 4.07 16.29 28.61
C MET A 120 4.94 17.29 27.84
N GLU A 121 6.03 16.80 27.26
CA GLU A 121 7.03 17.64 26.59
C GLU A 121 6.74 17.82 25.09
N ARG A 122 5.77 17.04 24.57
CA ARG A 122 5.43 16.95 23.14
C ARG A 122 6.67 16.62 22.29
N ILE A 123 7.62 15.83 22.80
CA ILE A 123 8.86 15.49 22.10
C ILE A 123 8.69 14.15 21.37
N LEU A 124 9.07 14.11 20.10
CA LEU A 124 9.17 12.87 19.35
C LEU A 124 10.45 12.15 19.76
N LEU A 125 10.32 10.98 20.37
CA LEU A 125 11.47 10.17 20.77
C LEU A 125 11.99 9.36 19.59
N ARG A 126 11.11 8.55 18.99
CA ARG A 126 11.47 7.65 17.90
C ARG A 126 10.28 7.38 16.99
N ARG A 127 10.57 6.96 15.76
CA ARG A 127 9.57 6.62 14.73
C ARG A 127 9.91 5.27 14.11
N GLU A 128 8.97 4.34 14.14
CA GLU A 128 9.10 3.00 13.59
C GLU A 128 7.98 2.63 12.62
N TRP A 129 8.21 1.63 11.77
CA TRP A 129 7.19 1.19 10.81
C TRP A 129 6.06 0.41 11.49
N THR A 130 6.39 -0.35 12.53
CA THR A 130 5.41 -1.22 13.21
C THR A 130 5.27 -0.88 14.68
N ARG A 131 4.09 -1.21 15.24
CA ARG A 131 3.83 -1.10 16.68
C ARG A 131 4.81 -1.93 17.50
N ARG A 132 5.19 -3.11 17.00
CA ARG A 132 6.04 -4.05 17.73
C ARG A 132 7.47 -3.53 17.85
N GLU A 133 8.00 -2.91 16.81
CA GLU A 133 9.35 -2.31 16.83
C GLU A 133 9.43 -1.13 17.78
N VAL A 134 8.43 -0.22 17.76
CA VAL A 134 8.43 0.92 18.68
C VAL A 134 8.29 0.49 20.14
N ILE A 135 7.48 -0.55 20.42
CA ILE A 135 7.34 -1.11 21.76
C ILE A 135 8.64 -1.73 22.21
N ARG A 136 9.25 -2.57 21.37
CA ARG A 136 10.53 -3.23 21.68
C ARG A 136 11.61 -2.19 22.00
N TRP A 137 11.73 -1.15 21.17
CA TRP A 137 12.66 -0.06 21.44
C TRP A 137 12.34 0.65 22.77
N ALA A 138 11.07 0.96 23.02
CA ALA A 138 10.65 1.63 24.24
C ALA A 138 10.96 0.79 25.49
N GLU A 139 10.79 -0.52 25.43
CA GLU A 139 11.00 -1.46 26.54
C GLU A 139 12.48 -1.83 26.73
N ASP A 140 13.20 -2.12 25.65
CA ASP A 140 14.55 -2.70 25.72
C ASP A 140 15.64 -1.62 25.79
N ASP A 141 15.47 -0.53 25.02
CA ASP A 141 16.48 0.52 24.83
C ASP A 141 16.19 1.80 25.62
N TYR A 142 14.94 2.30 25.59
CA TYR A 142 14.60 3.57 26.24
C TYR A 142 14.26 3.41 27.73
N ARG A 143 13.45 2.40 28.10
CA ARG A 143 13.08 1.99 29.47
C ARG A 143 12.33 3.02 30.32
N GLU A 144 12.04 4.19 29.78
CA GLU A 144 11.26 5.24 30.46
C GLU A 144 9.80 5.30 29.95
N PRO A 145 8.85 5.78 30.78
CA PRO A 145 7.45 5.92 30.37
C PRO A 145 7.30 6.86 29.16
N CYS A 146 6.85 6.31 28.04
CA CYS A 146 6.53 7.09 26.85
C CYS A 146 5.17 6.69 26.26
N ALA A 147 4.55 7.61 25.53
CA ALA A 147 3.34 7.34 24.79
C ALA A 147 3.68 6.72 23.43
N ILE A 148 2.96 5.66 23.08
CA ILE A 148 3.08 4.99 21.80
C ILE A 148 1.79 5.19 21.02
N GLY A 149 1.89 5.77 19.82
CA GLY A 149 0.74 6.09 19.00
C GLY A 149 1.06 5.98 17.52
N ARG A 150 0.02 5.95 16.67
CA ARG A 150 0.25 6.11 15.24
C ARG A 150 0.64 7.56 14.98
N ALA A 151 1.61 7.77 14.11
CA ALA A 151 2.03 9.10 13.67
C ALA A 151 0.85 9.90 13.08
N ASP A 152 -0.12 9.20 12.49
CA ASP A 152 -1.33 9.78 11.90
C ASP A 152 -2.24 10.45 12.96
N ASP A 153 -2.21 9.98 14.22
CA ASP A 153 -3.04 10.50 15.30
C ASP A 153 -2.40 11.74 15.97
N PHE A 154 -1.10 11.95 15.77
CA PHE A 154 -0.30 13.01 16.38
C PHE A 154 0.54 13.75 15.33
N PRO A 155 -0.09 14.43 14.35
CA PRO A 155 0.61 15.05 13.22
C PRO A 155 1.64 16.10 13.69
N ASP A 156 1.30 16.88 14.73
CA ASP A 156 2.19 17.89 15.33
C ASP A 156 3.49 17.28 15.86
N ILE A 157 3.41 16.07 16.42
CA ILE A 157 4.54 15.33 16.99
C ILE A 157 5.32 14.64 15.89
N ALA A 158 4.62 14.02 14.93
CA ALA A 158 5.20 13.31 13.81
C ALA A 158 6.00 14.22 12.84
N ALA A 159 5.77 15.54 12.90
CA ALA A 159 6.53 16.55 12.16
C ALA A 159 7.85 16.96 12.85
N LYS A 160 8.03 16.64 14.13
CA LYS A 160 9.26 16.97 14.88
C LYS A 160 10.39 16.02 14.50
N THR A 161 11.61 16.47 14.73
CA THR A 161 12.82 15.63 14.58
C THR A 161 12.87 14.62 15.73
N PRO A 162 13.03 13.31 15.47
CA PRO A 162 13.13 12.32 16.52
C PRO A 162 14.43 12.51 17.31
N LEU A 163 14.34 12.44 18.64
CA LEU A 163 15.50 12.54 19.54
C LEU A 163 16.45 11.34 19.38
N TYR A 164 15.89 10.16 19.11
CA TYR A 164 16.60 8.91 18.85
C TYR A 164 16.30 8.43 17.42
N PRO A 165 16.93 9.02 16.39
CA PRO A 165 16.78 8.57 15.02
C PRO A 165 17.42 7.19 14.83
N ASP A 166 16.72 6.31 14.13
CA ASP A 166 17.28 5.03 13.70
C ASP A 166 18.44 5.27 12.70
N ARG A 167 19.61 4.64 12.95
CA ARG A 167 20.83 4.84 12.16
C ARG A 167 20.65 4.41 10.70
N GLU A 168 19.78 3.45 10.43
CA GLU A 168 19.44 2.99 9.08
C GLU A 168 18.40 3.89 8.38
N ARG A 169 17.86 4.88 9.08
CA ARG A 169 16.89 5.85 8.56
C ARG A 169 17.44 7.27 8.68
N PRO A 170 18.20 7.75 7.68
CA PRO A 170 18.67 9.13 7.69
C PRO A 170 17.49 10.09 7.82
N LEU A 171 17.58 10.97 8.81
CA LEU A 171 16.59 11.98 9.18
C LEU A 171 15.89 12.56 7.94
N TYR A 172 14.56 12.43 7.89
CA TYR A 172 13.76 13.29 7.01
C TYR A 172 14.05 14.73 7.43
N ARG A 173 14.85 15.46 6.64
CA ARG A 173 14.91 16.91 6.75
C ARG A 173 13.48 17.39 6.77
N ALA A 174 13.07 17.99 7.89
CA ALA A 174 11.85 18.75 7.97
C ALA A 174 11.89 19.70 6.76
N ARG A 175 10.97 19.49 5.81
CA ARG A 175 10.78 20.49 4.78
C ARG A 175 10.38 21.75 5.54
N PRO A 176 11.08 22.88 5.39
CA PRO A 176 10.67 24.11 6.04
C PRO A 176 9.19 24.31 5.72
N LEU A 177 8.38 24.55 6.74
CA LEU A 177 7.03 25.07 6.54
C LEU A 177 7.23 26.40 5.82
N ASP A 178 6.92 26.45 4.52
CA ASP A 178 6.83 27.71 3.79
C ASP A 178 5.83 28.59 4.54
N GLY A 179 6.32 29.64 5.19
CA GLY A 179 5.50 30.80 5.58
C GLY A 179 5.36 31.15 7.06
N GLN A 180 6.44 31.21 7.86
CA GLN A 180 6.50 32.14 9.00
C GLN A 180 7.89 32.78 9.08
N ALA A 181 7.98 33.99 8.53
CA ALA A 181 8.98 35.01 8.85
C ALA A 181 8.37 35.96 9.89
#